data_AF-A0A7X9GIF1-F1
#
_entry.id   AF-A0A7X9GIF1-F1
#
_cell.length_a   1.000
_cell.length_b   1.000
_cell.length_c   1.000
_cell.angle_alpha   90.00
_cell.angle_beta   90.00
_cell.angle_gamma   90.00
#
_symmetry.space_group_name_H-M   'P 1'
#
loop_
_entity.id
_entity.type
_entity.pdbx_description
1 polymer ?
#
loop_
_entity_poly.entity_id
_entity_poly.type
_entity_poly.pdbx_seq_one_letter_code
_entity_poly.pdbx_strand_id
1 'polypeptide(L)'
;MRPILRKITDGVPLKAGEYERLLAYIEELRQVGGDSYRVFRENYGTKLGRDYGFYLSRYSAGGADLVEYLAANPSVVRAMQEEPVPVASFPPWLRDYLLNEYGLYLKAGQIGDLLSWLRRERITAVGLPRGREGEAVLVYEEGNPYKETGLKQHFENIARRSFVTRVVSIRYLTRNKARADGFKVRGDDCLSGIFTNREKSIYYLVYLTEADAGKAENACKLLNQVFYG
;
A
#
# COMPACT_ATOMS: atom_id res chain seq x y z
N MET A 1 -13.07 23.92 -2.72
CA MET A 1 -12.32 22.94 -3.53
C MET A 1 -11.86 23.48 -4.89
N ARG A 2 -12.70 24.14 -5.68
CA ARG A 2 -12.37 24.64 -7.04
C ARG A 2 -11.02 25.35 -7.22
N PRO A 3 -10.57 26.24 -6.31
CA PRO A 3 -9.24 26.88 -6.44
C PRO A 3 -8.07 25.89 -6.29
N ILE A 4 -8.21 24.90 -5.41
CA ILE A 4 -7.21 23.85 -5.18
C ILE A 4 -7.11 22.94 -6.41
N LEU A 5 -8.26 22.53 -6.98
CA LEU A 5 -8.28 21.72 -8.20
C LEU A 5 -7.68 22.45 -9.40
N ARG A 6 -7.92 23.77 -9.52
CA ARG A 6 -7.29 24.60 -10.55
C ARG A 6 -5.77 24.61 -10.41
N LYS A 7 -5.24 24.77 -9.19
CA LYS A 7 -3.79 24.69 -8.94
C LYS A 7 -3.20 23.33 -9.34
N ILE A 8 -3.88 22.23 -9.05
CA ILE A 8 -3.46 20.89 -9.49
C ILE A 8 -3.43 20.82 -11.02
N THR A 9 -4.45 21.35 -11.69
CA THR A 9 -4.50 21.39 -13.16
C THR A 9 -3.34 22.18 -13.75
N ASP A 10 -3.04 23.35 -13.14
CA ASP A 10 -2.04 24.32 -13.58
C ASP A 10 -0.60 23.96 -13.12
N GLY A 11 -0.43 22.87 -12.36
CA GLY A 11 0.88 22.44 -11.83
C GLY A 11 1.44 23.33 -10.72
N VAL A 12 0.59 24.16 -10.09
CA VAL A 12 0.98 25.04 -8.99
C VAL A 12 1.02 24.24 -7.68
N PRO A 13 2.14 24.25 -6.93
CA PRO A 13 2.25 23.54 -5.65
C PRO A 13 1.21 24.01 -4.62
N LEU A 14 0.63 23.06 -3.90
CA LEU A 14 -0.28 23.34 -2.78
C LEU A 14 0.49 23.70 -1.50
N LYS A 15 -0.03 24.65 -0.74
CA LYS A 15 0.40 24.90 0.65
C LYS A 15 -0.11 23.80 1.58
N ALA A 16 0.50 23.63 2.75
CA ALA A 16 0.12 22.57 3.72
C ALA A 16 -1.39 22.50 4.00
N GLY A 17 -2.04 23.61 4.36
CA GLY A 17 -3.50 23.62 4.59
C GLY A 17 -4.35 23.48 3.33
N GLU A 18 -3.78 23.64 2.13
CA GLU A 18 -4.47 23.29 0.88
C GLU A 18 -4.36 21.79 0.58
N TYR A 19 -3.20 21.20 0.88
CA TYR A 19 -2.97 19.77 0.76
C TYR A 19 -3.84 18.97 1.74
N GLU A 20 -3.93 19.40 3.00
CA GLU A 20 -4.82 18.80 4.00
C GLU A 20 -6.28 18.80 3.52
N ARG A 21 -6.78 19.94 3.02
CA ARG A 21 -8.14 20.04 2.46
C ARG A 21 -8.35 19.14 1.25
N LEU A 22 -7.35 18.99 0.39
CA LEU A 22 -7.42 18.07 -0.74
C LEU A 22 -7.56 16.62 -0.26
N LEU A 23 -6.76 16.20 0.74
CA LEU A 23 -6.82 14.84 1.28
C LEU A 23 -8.17 14.54 1.93
N ALA A 24 -8.70 15.48 2.72
CA ALA A 24 -10.04 15.35 3.31
C ALA A 24 -11.13 15.17 2.25
N TYR A 25 -11.07 15.96 1.17
CA TYR A 25 -12.02 15.87 0.07
C TYR A 25 -11.94 14.56 -0.70
N ILE A 26 -10.74 14.02 -0.88
CA ILE A 26 -10.55 12.72 -1.52
C ILE A 26 -11.19 11.61 -0.68
N GLU A 27 -11.02 11.67 0.64
CA GLU A 27 -11.60 10.67 1.54
C GLU A 27 -13.14 10.75 1.55
N GLU A 28 -13.70 11.96 1.56
CA GLU A 28 -15.14 12.17 1.39
C GLU A 28 -15.66 11.55 0.08
N LEU A 29 -14.97 11.79 -1.04
CA LEU A 29 -15.32 11.18 -2.33
C LEU A 29 -15.26 9.65 -2.28
N ARG A 30 -14.30 9.06 -1.57
CA ARG A 30 -14.18 7.60 -1.43
C ARG A 30 -15.32 7.01 -0.62
N GLN A 31 -15.75 7.69 0.45
CA GLN A 31 -16.85 7.24 1.31
C GLN A 31 -18.20 7.31 0.61
N VAL A 32 -18.45 8.39 -0.14
CA VAL A 32 -19.68 8.55 -0.94
C VAL A 32 -19.68 7.58 -2.13
N GLY A 33 -18.52 7.25 -2.67
CA GLY A 33 -18.35 6.27 -3.74
C GLY A 33 -18.94 6.71 -5.09
N GLY A 34 -18.96 5.77 -6.03
CA GLY A 34 -19.64 5.93 -7.32
C GLY A 34 -18.93 6.83 -8.34
N ASP A 35 -19.74 7.49 -9.19
CA ASP A 35 -19.27 8.22 -10.37
C ASP A 35 -18.42 9.44 -10.04
N SER A 36 -18.71 10.13 -8.93
CA SER A 36 -17.94 11.33 -8.54
C SER A 36 -16.49 11.00 -8.21
N TYR A 37 -16.24 9.89 -7.48
CA TYR A 37 -14.88 9.43 -7.21
C TYR A 37 -14.17 8.94 -8.48
N ARG A 38 -14.89 8.23 -9.35
CA ARG A 38 -14.38 7.76 -10.64
C ARG A 38 -13.93 8.93 -11.52
N VAL A 39 -14.80 9.92 -11.73
CA VAL A 39 -14.52 11.12 -12.53
C VAL A 39 -13.37 11.93 -11.92
N PHE A 40 -13.34 12.08 -10.60
CA PHE A 40 -12.23 12.75 -9.92
C PHE A 40 -10.90 12.04 -10.18
N ARG A 41 -10.86 10.71 -10.04
CA ARG A 41 -9.67 9.90 -10.31
C ARG A 41 -9.21 10.04 -11.76
N GLU A 42 -10.13 9.94 -12.71
CA GLU A 42 -9.81 10.06 -14.14
C GLU A 42 -9.22 11.44 -14.48
N ASN A 43 -9.76 12.50 -13.89
CA ASN A 43 -9.31 13.87 -14.17
C ASN A 43 -8.00 14.27 -13.45
N TYR A 44 -7.79 13.77 -12.22
CA TYR A 44 -6.71 14.28 -11.35
C TYR A 44 -5.70 13.21 -10.92
N GLY A 45 -6.01 11.91 -11.03
CA GLY A 45 -5.22 10.82 -10.45
C GLY A 45 -3.76 10.77 -10.94
N THR A 46 -3.53 10.93 -12.25
CA THR A 46 -2.17 10.94 -12.80
C THR A 46 -1.34 12.13 -12.28
N LYS A 47 -1.94 13.32 -12.18
CA LYS A 47 -1.26 14.52 -11.66
C LYS A 47 -0.99 14.39 -10.17
N LEU A 48 -1.95 13.86 -9.41
CA LEU A 48 -1.80 13.59 -7.98
C LEU A 48 -0.69 12.57 -7.71
N GLY A 49 -0.62 11.50 -8.49
CA GLY A 49 0.48 10.52 -8.41
C GLY A 49 1.84 11.17 -8.67
N ARG A 50 1.96 11.92 -9.79
CA ARG A 50 3.22 12.53 -10.21
C ARG A 50 3.71 13.67 -9.30
N ASP A 51 2.80 14.54 -8.88
CA ASP A 51 3.15 15.79 -8.21
C ASP A 51 3.06 15.69 -6.69
N TYR A 52 2.27 14.75 -6.17
CA TYR A 52 2.02 14.59 -4.74
C TYR A 52 2.30 13.17 -4.22
N GLY A 53 2.78 12.24 -5.06
CA GLY A 53 2.99 10.84 -4.67
C GLY A 53 1.70 10.14 -4.27
N PHE A 54 0.56 10.66 -4.74
CA PHE A 54 -0.76 10.30 -4.24
C PHE A 54 -1.52 9.45 -5.25
N TYR A 55 -1.60 8.15 -4.99
CA TYR A 55 -2.25 7.19 -5.88
C TYR A 55 -3.68 6.88 -5.44
N LEU A 56 -4.63 7.27 -6.29
CA LEU A 56 -6.05 7.01 -6.10
C LEU A 56 -6.40 5.60 -6.58
N SER A 57 -6.59 4.65 -5.64
CA SER A 57 -7.00 3.30 -6.00
C SER A 57 -8.41 3.29 -6.58
N ARG A 58 -8.64 2.45 -7.61
CA ARG A 58 -9.98 2.28 -8.18
C ARG A 58 -10.92 1.50 -7.27
N TYR A 59 -10.36 0.56 -6.52
CA TYR A 59 -11.09 -0.32 -5.63
C TYR A 59 -10.56 -0.17 -4.20
N SER A 60 -11.34 -0.62 -3.22
CA SER A 60 -10.90 -0.68 -1.83
C SER A 60 -9.69 -1.61 -1.70
N ALA A 61 -9.71 -2.77 -2.35
CA ALA A 61 -8.58 -3.69 -2.47
C ALA A 61 -7.80 -3.56 -3.79
N GLY A 62 -6.65 -4.19 -3.90
CA GLY A 62 -5.82 -4.22 -5.10
C GLY A 62 -4.86 -5.40 -5.12
N GLY A 63 -3.89 -5.35 -6.04
CA GLY A 63 -2.92 -6.43 -6.23
C GLY A 63 -2.13 -6.75 -4.95
N ALA A 64 -1.80 -5.72 -4.16
CA ALA A 64 -1.17 -5.88 -2.85
C ALA A 64 -1.97 -6.76 -1.89
N ASP A 65 -3.29 -6.54 -1.84
CA ASP A 65 -4.16 -7.29 -0.96
C ASP A 65 -4.41 -8.71 -1.49
N LEU A 66 -4.34 -8.91 -2.81
CA LEU A 66 -4.31 -10.24 -3.41
C LEU A 66 -3.03 -11.01 -3.05
N VAL A 67 -1.86 -10.37 -3.11
CA VAL A 67 -0.58 -11.00 -2.69
C VAL A 67 -0.67 -11.48 -1.25
N GLU A 68 -1.14 -10.60 -0.36
CA GLU A 68 -1.31 -10.91 1.07
C GLU A 68 -2.28 -12.07 1.28
N TYR A 69 -3.42 -12.07 0.59
CA TYR A 69 -4.39 -13.17 0.66
C TYR A 69 -3.80 -14.51 0.20
N LEU A 70 -3.09 -14.54 -0.94
CA LEU A 70 -2.50 -15.77 -1.48
C LEU A 70 -1.37 -16.29 -0.58
N ALA A 71 -0.56 -15.40 -0.01
CA ALA A 71 0.46 -15.75 0.97
C ALA A 71 -0.14 -16.40 2.23
N ALA A 72 -1.29 -15.90 2.70
CA ALA A 72 -2.01 -16.44 3.85
C ALA A 72 -2.81 -17.72 3.53
N ASN A 73 -3.11 -18.00 2.25
CA ASN A 73 -3.94 -19.12 1.84
C ASN A 73 -3.24 -20.03 0.80
N PRO A 74 -2.22 -20.81 1.20
CA PRO A 74 -1.49 -21.71 0.29
C PRO A 74 -2.35 -22.78 -0.37
N SER A 75 -3.49 -23.15 0.21
CA SER A 75 -4.47 -24.05 -0.40
C SER A 75 -5.07 -23.48 -1.68
N VAL A 76 -5.38 -22.18 -1.70
CA VAL A 76 -5.89 -21.49 -2.89
C VAL A 76 -4.82 -21.47 -3.97
N VAL A 77 -3.57 -21.18 -3.61
CA VAL A 77 -2.42 -21.20 -4.54
C VAL A 77 -2.24 -22.58 -5.18
N ARG A 78 -2.47 -23.66 -4.43
CA ARG A 78 -2.44 -25.03 -4.96
C ARG A 78 -3.62 -25.31 -5.88
N ALA A 79 -4.85 -25.00 -5.46
CA ALA A 79 -6.05 -25.21 -6.27
C ALA A 79 -5.97 -24.48 -7.63
N MET A 80 -5.42 -23.26 -7.65
CA MET A 80 -5.23 -22.48 -8.87
C MET A 80 -4.31 -23.13 -9.90
N GLN A 81 -3.41 -24.03 -9.49
CA GLN A 81 -2.51 -24.74 -10.41
C GLN A 81 -3.22 -25.85 -11.18
N GLU A 82 -4.35 -26.33 -10.66
CA GLU A 82 -5.15 -27.39 -11.25
C GLU A 82 -6.26 -26.78 -12.11
N GLU A 83 -7.02 -25.84 -11.54
CA GLU A 83 -8.19 -25.26 -12.19
C GLU A 83 -8.35 -23.75 -11.91
N PRO A 84 -9.03 -23.00 -12.80
CA PRO A 84 -9.44 -21.62 -12.52
C PRO A 84 -10.31 -21.51 -11.26
N VAL A 85 -9.95 -20.60 -10.35
CA VAL A 85 -10.71 -20.42 -9.10
C VAL A 85 -11.82 -19.38 -9.30
N PRO A 86 -13.08 -19.70 -8.98
CA PRO A 86 -14.19 -18.74 -9.08
C PRO A 86 -13.95 -17.52 -8.18
N VAL A 87 -14.16 -16.30 -8.69
CA VAL A 87 -13.98 -15.09 -7.86
C VAL A 87 -14.95 -15.06 -6.67
N ALA A 88 -16.10 -15.72 -6.79
CA ALA A 88 -17.06 -15.86 -5.69
C ALA A 88 -16.48 -16.57 -4.44
N SER A 89 -15.43 -17.41 -4.59
CA SER A 89 -14.79 -18.08 -3.44
C SER A 89 -13.80 -17.19 -2.69
N PHE A 90 -13.45 -16.02 -3.23
CA PHE A 90 -12.58 -15.07 -2.54
C PHE A 90 -13.36 -14.25 -1.49
N PRO A 91 -12.68 -13.69 -0.48
CA PRO A 91 -13.30 -12.81 0.49
C PRO A 91 -14.02 -11.63 -0.18
N PRO A 92 -15.19 -11.19 0.34
CA PRO A 92 -15.97 -10.12 -0.27
C PRO A 92 -15.17 -8.86 -0.60
N TRP A 93 -14.23 -8.48 0.27
CA TRP A 93 -13.39 -7.30 0.11
C TRP A 93 -12.40 -7.36 -1.07
N LEU A 94 -12.11 -8.55 -1.63
CA LEU A 94 -11.32 -8.72 -2.86
C LEU A 94 -12.17 -8.79 -4.12
N ARG A 95 -13.46 -9.13 -4.02
CA ARG A 95 -14.26 -9.55 -5.18
C ARG A 95 -14.39 -8.47 -6.23
N ASP A 96 -14.62 -7.22 -5.83
CA ASP A 96 -14.78 -6.12 -6.79
C ASP A 96 -13.51 -5.92 -7.62
N TYR A 97 -12.34 -5.93 -6.96
CA TYR A 97 -11.06 -5.86 -7.62
C TYR A 97 -10.87 -7.04 -8.58
N LEU A 98 -11.09 -8.27 -8.10
CA LEU A 98 -10.87 -9.48 -8.89
C LEU A 98 -11.81 -9.61 -10.10
N LEU A 99 -13.09 -9.31 -9.91
CA LEU A 99 -14.10 -9.35 -10.98
C LEU A 99 -13.75 -8.39 -12.11
N ASN A 100 -13.27 -7.20 -11.76
CA ASN A 100 -12.97 -6.18 -12.75
C ASN A 100 -11.64 -6.39 -13.47
N GLU A 101 -10.61 -6.88 -12.77
CA GLU A 101 -9.28 -7.08 -13.36
C GLU A 101 -9.12 -8.44 -14.04
N TYR A 102 -9.80 -9.49 -13.55
CA TYR A 102 -9.59 -10.87 -13.99
C TYR A 102 -10.84 -11.59 -14.48
N GLY A 103 -12.04 -11.04 -14.25
CA GLY A 103 -13.32 -11.62 -14.64
C GLY A 103 -13.90 -12.57 -13.59
N LEU A 104 -14.80 -13.48 -14.00
CA LEU A 104 -15.50 -14.38 -13.08
C LEU A 104 -14.62 -15.47 -12.45
N TYR A 105 -13.47 -15.77 -13.05
CA TYR A 105 -12.55 -16.80 -12.62
C TYR A 105 -11.12 -16.28 -12.69
N LEU A 106 -10.35 -16.51 -11.64
CA LEU A 106 -8.93 -16.20 -11.60
C LEU A 106 -8.12 -17.42 -12.07
N LYS A 107 -7.43 -17.28 -13.20
CA LYS A 107 -6.60 -18.33 -13.81
C LYS A 107 -5.14 -18.13 -13.39
N ALA A 108 -4.40 -19.22 -13.14
CA ALA A 108 -2.97 -19.14 -12.79
C ALA A 108 -2.15 -18.35 -13.82
N GLY A 109 -2.43 -18.51 -15.12
CA GLY A 109 -1.75 -17.78 -16.19
C GLY A 109 -1.90 -16.25 -16.12
N GLN A 110 -2.96 -15.73 -15.49
CA GLN A 110 -3.16 -14.27 -15.34
C GLN A 110 -2.26 -13.67 -14.26
N ILE A 111 -1.78 -14.48 -13.31
CA ILE A 111 -0.94 -14.05 -12.18
C ILE A 111 0.32 -14.90 -12.05
N GLY A 112 0.82 -15.45 -13.17
CA GLY A 112 1.93 -16.42 -13.19
C GLY A 112 3.21 -15.91 -12.53
N ASP A 113 3.54 -14.63 -12.75
CA ASP A 113 4.72 -13.99 -12.14
C ASP A 113 4.59 -13.91 -10.61
N LEU A 114 3.41 -13.56 -10.12
CA LEU A 114 3.11 -13.51 -8.69
C LEU A 114 3.21 -14.90 -8.04
N LEU A 115 2.62 -15.93 -8.68
CA LEU A 115 2.69 -17.30 -8.19
C LEU A 115 4.13 -17.82 -8.15
N SER A 116 4.92 -17.48 -9.18
CA SER A 116 6.34 -17.82 -9.26
C SER A 116 7.15 -17.14 -8.16
N TRP A 117 6.88 -15.86 -7.90
CA TRP A 117 7.50 -15.10 -6.82
C TRP A 117 7.16 -15.70 -5.45
N LEU A 118 5.87 -15.96 -5.16
CA LEU A 118 5.43 -16.58 -3.89
C LEU A 118 6.14 -17.90 -3.61
N ARG A 119 6.33 -18.73 -4.65
CA ARG A 119 7.03 -20.01 -4.56
C ARG A 119 8.53 -19.83 -4.34
N ARG A 120 9.18 -18.99 -5.16
CA ARG A 120 10.64 -18.74 -5.08
C ARG A 120 11.03 -18.20 -3.72
N GLU A 121 10.26 -17.26 -3.19
CA GLU A 121 10.54 -16.64 -1.89
C GLU A 121 10.12 -17.50 -0.70
N ARG A 122 9.51 -18.67 -0.95
CA ARG A 122 9.01 -19.62 0.08
C ARG A 122 8.05 -18.97 1.09
N ILE A 123 7.32 -17.94 0.65
CA ILE A 123 6.42 -17.16 1.52
C ILE A 123 5.31 -18.05 2.09
N THR A 124 4.78 -18.98 1.30
CA THR A 124 3.71 -19.88 1.74
C THR A 124 4.15 -20.95 2.74
N ALA A 125 5.46 -21.18 2.91
CA ALA A 125 5.98 -22.20 3.83
C ALA A 125 6.15 -21.65 5.25
N VAL A 126 6.67 -20.43 5.38
CA VAL A 126 6.88 -19.75 6.68
C VAL A 126 5.70 -18.85 7.04
N GLY A 127 4.98 -18.33 6.04
CA GLY A 127 3.83 -17.46 6.20
C GLY A 127 4.19 -15.99 6.39
N LEU A 128 3.15 -15.17 6.49
CA LEU A 128 3.23 -13.78 6.96
C LEU A 128 2.96 -13.73 8.47
N PRO A 129 3.32 -12.63 9.14
CA PRO A 129 2.88 -12.41 10.50
C PRO A 129 1.34 -12.40 10.57
N ARG A 130 0.80 -12.82 11.71
CA ARG A 130 -0.65 -12.88 11.94
C ARG A 130 -1.33 -11.53 11.73
N GLY A 131 -2.61 -11.53 11.38
CA GLY A 131 -3.40 -10.31 11.30
C GLY A 131 -3.54 -9.63 12.67
N ARG A 132 -3.55 -8.30 12.68
CA ARG A 132 -3.82 -7.48 13.87
C ARG A 132 -5.31 -7.50 14.21
N GLU A 133 -5.63 -7.29 15.48
CA GLU A 133 -7.03 -7.21 15.96
C GLU A 133 -7.60 -5.78 15.95
N GLY A 134 -6.75 -4.75 15.93
CA GLY A 134 -7.15 -3.34 15.99
C GLY A 134 -6.55 -2.49 14.87
N GLU A 135 -6.71 -1.17 14.94
CA GLU A 135 -6.13 -0.27 13.95
C GLU A 135 -4.61 -0.10 14.14
N ALA A 136 -3.91 0.10 13.02
CA ALA A 136 -2.49 0.40 13.04
C ALA A 136 -2.25 1.84 13.51
N VAL A 137 -1.22 2.05 14.32
CA VAL A 137 -0.88 3.37 14.87
C VAL A 137 0.14 4.07 13.98
N LEU A 138 -0.16 5.30 13.54
CA LEU A 138 0.76 6.11 12.74
C LEU A 138 1.33 7.25 13.58
N VAL A 139 2.66 7.26 13.72
CA VAL A 139 3.37 8.26 14.52
C VAL A 139 4.26 9.06 13.58
N TYR A 140 4.01 10.36 13.52
CA TYR A 140 4.73 11.32 12.69
C TYR A 140 5.64 12.20 13.54
N GLU A 141 6.80 12.55 13.00
CA GLU A 141 7.73 13.50 13.61
C GLU A 141 7.00 14.85 13.79
N GLU A 142 7.13 15.45 14.98
CA GLU A 142 6.37 16.66 15.39
C GLU A 142 4.83 16.50 15.37
N GLY A 143 4.32 15.28 15.24
CA GLY A 143 2.88 15.01 15.19
C GLY A 143 2.16 15.52 13.93
N ASN A 144 2.89 15.90 12.88
CA ASN A 144 2.31 16.48 11.68
C ASN A 144 2.33 15.50 10.48
N PRO A 145 1.22 14.80 10.16
CA PRO A 145 1.15 13.88 9.03
C PRO A 145 1.24 14.57 7.67
N TYR A 146 0.94 15.87 7.60
CA TYR A 146 0.88 16.65 6.37
C TYR A 146 2.17 17.45 6.10
N LYS A 147 3.18 17.31 6.97
CA LYS A 147 4.46 18.04 6.86
C LYS A 147 5.17 17.73 5.55
N GLU A 148 5.07 16.49 5.09
CA GLU A 148 5.80 16.00 3.92
C GLU A 148 4.79 15.40 2.94
N THR A 149 4.75 15.97 1.73
CA THR A 149 3.83 15.54 0.67
C THR A 149 3.99 14.05 0.39
N GLY A 150 2.88 13.31 0.43
CA GLY A 150 2.82 11.87 0.19
C GLY A 150 3.10 10.99 1.42
N LEU A 151 3.68 11.54 2.49
CA LEU A 151 4.09 10.74 3.66
C LEU A 151 2.89 10.09 4.35
N LYS A 152 1.82 10.86 4.61
CA LYS A 152 0.60 10.33 5.23
C LYS A 152 0.06 9.13 4.46
N GLN A 153 -0.13 9.29 3.15
CA GLN A 153 -0.67 8.24 2.30
C GLN A 153 0.24 7.01 2.22
N HIS A 154 1.56 7.23 2.17
CA HIS A 154 2.54 6.14 2.22
C HIS A 154 2.40 5.32 3.49
N PHE A 155 2.31 5.99 4.64
CA PHE A 155 2.13 5.33 5.95
C PHE A 155 0.78 4.62 6.04
N GLU A 156 -0.30 5.25 5.57
CA GLU A 156 -1.61 4.61 5.52
C GLU A 156 -1.63 3.38 4.62
N ASN A 157 -0.94 3.41 3.48
CA ASN A 157 -0.83 2.25 2.59
C ASN A 157 -0.06 1.09 3.25
N ILE A 158 0.99 1.39 4.01
CA ILE A 158 1.72 0.37 4.80
C ILE A 158 0.80 -0.18 5.89
N ALA A 159 0.11 0.70 6.60
CA ALA A 159 -0.80 0.37 7.69
C ALA A 159 -2.00 -0.48 7.27
N ARG A 160 -2.36 -0.48 5.99
CA ARG A 160 -3.39 -1.37 5.45
C ARG A 160 -3.00 -2.85 5.49
N ARG A 161 -1.72 -3.19 5.56
CA ARG A 161 -1.30 -4.59 5.69
C ARG A 161 -1.73 -5.13 7.05
N SER A 162 -2.44 -6.26 7.08
CA SER A 162 -3.06 -6.77 8.30
C SER A 162 -2.05 -7.06 9.41
N PHE A 163 -0.82 -7.39 9.05
CA PHE A 163 0.26 -7.71 9.98
C PHE A 163 1.05 -6.49 10.50
N VAL A 164 0.72 -5.26 10.09
CA VAL A 164 1.39 -4.04 10.55
C VAL A 164 0.64 -3.45 11.75
N THR A 165 1.32 -3.27 12.88
CA THR A 165 0.74 -2.69 14.11
C THR A 165 1.04 -1.20 14.26
N ARG A 166 2.21 -0.74 13.79
CA ARG A 166 2.64 0.64 13.96
C ARG A 166 3.61 1.08 12.87
N VAL A 167 3.51 2.32 12.42
CA VAL A 167 4.50 2.98 11.55
C VAL A 167 4.97 4.26 12.22
N VAL A 168 6.29 4.45 12.33
CA VAL A 168 6.89 5.58 13.07
C VAL A 168 7.95 6.26 12.21
N SER A 169 7.76 7.53 11.86
CA SER A 169 8.85 8.33 11.29
C SER A 169 9.83 8.72 12.40
N ILE A 170 11.13 8.53 12.15
CA ILE A 170 12.17 8.72 13.15
C ILE A 170 12.95 10.01 12.91
N ARG A 171 13.43 10.22 11.68
CA ARG A 171 14.25 11.38 11.34
C ARG A 171 14.36 11.61 9.84
N TYR A 172 14.68 12.86 9.50
CA TYR A 172 15.21 13.24 8.19
C TYR A 172 16.63 12.72 7.96
N LEU A 173 16.90 12.21 6.75
CA LEU A 173 18.25 11.90 6.30
C LEU A 173 18.92 13.18 5.79
N THR A 174 19.90 13.68 6.54
CA THR A 174 20.41 15.07 6.43
C THR A 174 21.50 15.31 5.40
N ARG A 175 22.11 14.25 4.82
CA ARG A 175 23.33 14.42 3.99
C ARG A 175 23.23 13.92 2.57
N ASN A 176 22.27 13.06 2.24
CA ASN A 176 21.97 12.61 0.89
C ASN A 176 20.56 12.03 0.88
N LYS A 177 19.80 12.25 -0.20
CA LYS A 177 18.62 11.42 -0.47
C LYS A 177 19.06 9.96 -0.56
N ALA A 178 18.23 9.06 -0.09
CA ALA A 178 18.51 7.65 -0.28
C ALA A 178 18.58 7.34 -1.79
N ARG A 179 19.54 6.49 -2.17
CA ARG A 179 19.68 6.06 -3.57
C ARG A 179 18.50 5.23 -4.06
N ALA A 180 17.84 4.54 -3.14
CA ALA A 180 16.65 3.75 -3.40
C ALA A 180 15.80 3.71 -2.12
N ASP A 181 14.48 3.77 -2.32
CA ASP A 181 13.51 3.44 -1.29
C ASP A 181 13.38 1.91 -1.18
N GLY A 182 12.97 1.43 -0.01
CA GLY A 182 12.95 0.00 0.26
C GLY A 182 12.70 -0.30 1.73
N PHE A 183 12.21 -1.50 1.99
CA PHE A 183 12.10 -2.07 3.34
C PHE A 183 13.30 -2.97 3.64
N LYS A 184 13.74 -2.97 4.90
CA LYS A 184 14.81 -3.85 5.42
C LYS A 184 14.44 -4.38 6.78
N VAL A 185 14.69 -5.66 7.02
CA VAL A 185 14.55 -6.28 8.35
C VAL A 185 15.52 -5.62 9.33
N ARG A 186 15.02 -5.30 10.52
CA ARG A 186 15.80 -4.74 11.64
C ARG A 186 15.80 -5.65 12.86
N GLY A 187 14.73 -6.39 13.06
CA GLY A 187 14.57 -7.39 14.11
C GLY A 187 13.39 -8.29 13.80
N ASP A 188 13.07 -9.17 14.73
CA ASP A 188 12.10 -10.25 14.52
C ASP A 188 10.65 -9.75 14.41
N ASP A 189 10.36 -8.53 14.85
CA ASP A 189 9.06 -7.86 14.76
C ASP A 189 9.14 -6.46 14.14
N CYS A 190 10.28 -6.10 13.56
CA CYS A 190 10.56 -4.72 13.17
C CYS A 190 11.27 -4.63 11.83
N LEU A 191 10.70 -3.82 10.95
CA LEU A 191 11.28 -3.43 9.67
C LEU A 191 11.64 -1.95 9.71
N SER A 192 12.60 -1.57 8.89
CA SER A 192 12.88 -0.18 8.56
C SER A 192 12.51 0.10 7.12
N GLY A 193 12.13 1.34 6.84
CA GLY A 193 11.88 1.80 5.49
C GLY A 193 12.42 3.20 5.26
N ILE A 194 12.51 3.55 3.99
CA ILE A 194 12.84 4.90 3.54
C ILE A 194 11.71 5.40 2.66
N PHE A 195 11.28 6.63 2.92
CA PHE A 195 10.33 7.37 2.09
C PHE A 195 11.07 8.57 1.51
N THR A 196 11.15 8.66 0.20
CA THR A 196 11.78 9.79 -0.49
C THR A 196 10.78 10.58 -1.31
N ASN A 197 10.73 11.90 -1.09
CA ASN A 197 9.98 12.82 -1.93
C ASN A 197 10.94 13.69 -2.79
N ARG A 198 10.39 14.71 -3.46
CA ARG A 198 11.18 15.64 -4.30
C ARG A 198 12.24 16.43 -3.54
N GLU A 199 12.21 16.47 -2.21
CA GLU A 199 13.10 17.33 -1.42
C GLU A 199 13.95 16.54 -0.43
N LYS A 200 13.39 15.51 0.22
CA LYS A 200 14.00 14.84 1.37
C LYS A 200 13.75 13.34 1.37
N SER A 201 14.56 12.63 2.15
CA SER A 201 14.32 11.24 2.53
C SER A 201 14.08 11.13 4.03
N ILE A 202 13.10 10.33 4.42
CA ILE A 202 12.66 10.13 5.80
C ILE A 202 12.88 8.66 6.15
N TYR A 203 13.56 8.42 7.27
CA TYR A 203 13.72 7.09 7.83
C TYR A 203 12.54 6.79 8.76
N TYR A 204 11.95 5.61 8.61
CA TYR A 204 10.84 5.16 9.45
C TYR A 204 10.97 3.69 9.84
N LEU A 205 10.23 3.30 10.87
CA LEU A 205 10.10 1.94 11.36
C LEU A 205 8.67 1.43 11.12
N VAL A 206 8.55 0.13 10.87
CA VAL A 206 7.29 -0.60 10.72
C VAL A 206 7.33 -1.76 11.70
N TYR A 207 6.39 -1.78 12.63
CA TYR A 207 6.26 -2.84 13.64
C TYR A 207 5.22 -3.87 13.20
N LEU A 208 5.53 -5.13 13.45
CA LEU A 208 4.73 -6.28 13.08
C LEU A 208 3.89 -6.79 14.29
N THR A 209 3.02 -7.75 14.06
CA THR A 209 2.09 -8.32 15.06
C THR A 209 2.69 -9.42 15.93
N GLU A 210 3.84 -9.97 15.53
CA GLU A 210 4.56 -11.02 16.26
C GLU A 210 6.06 -10.92 15.97
N ALA A 211 6.86 -11.37 16.94
CA ALA A 211 8.30 -11.52 16.81
C ALA A 211 8.62 -12.92 16.24
N ASP A 212 8.94 -12.96 14.96
CA ASP A 212 9.36 -14.16 14.23
C ASP A 212 10.24 -13.72 13.04
N ALA A 213 11.53 -14.05 13.09
CA ALA A 213 12.50 -13.64 12.08
C ALA A 213 12.12 -14.09 10.65
N GLY A 214 11.57 -15.30 10.50
CA GLY A 214 11.19 -15.83 9.20
C GLY A 214 9.98 -15.11 8.61
N LYS A 215 8.99 -14.80 9.45
CA LYS A 215 7.81 -14.03 9.04
C LYS A 215 8.13 -12.55 8.81
N ALA A 216 9.07 -11.97 9.57
CA ALA A 216 9.56 -10.61 9.35
C ALA A 216 10.26 -10.48 7.98
N GLU A 217 11.08 -11.46 7.62
CA GLU A 217 11.71 -11.53 6.29
C GLU A 217 10.64 -11.60 5.18
N ASN A 218 9.61 -12.44 5.34
CA ASN A 218 8.52 -12.52 4.37
C ASN A 218 7.68 -11.24 4.28
N ALA A 219 7.39 -10.59 5.41
CA ALA A 219 6.72 -9.31 5.45
C ALA A 219 7.55 -8.23 4.72
N CYS A 220 8.87 -8.21 4.93
CA CYS A 220 9.79 -7.32 4.24
C CYS A 220 9.76 -7.54 2.72
N LYS A 221 9.81 -8.79 2.26
CA LYS A 221 9.73 -9.15 0.84
C LYS A 221 8.40 -8.71 0.23
N LEU A 222 7.28 -8.99 0.91
CA LEU A 222 5.95 -8.57 0.45
C LEU A 222 5.86 -7.06 0.33
N LEU A 223 6.28 -6.31 1.35
CA LEU A 223 6.25 -4.85 1.29
C LEU A 223 7.15 -4.32 0.17
N ASN A 224 8.34 -4.88 -0.05
CA ASN A 224 9.16 -4.47 -1.20
C ASN A 224 8.48 -4.77 -2.53
N GLN A 225 7.83 -5.94 -2.68
CA GLN A 225 7.10 -6.29 -3.90
C GLN A 225 5.88 -5.38 -4.14
N VAL A 226 5.17 -5.00 -3.08
CA VAL A 226 3.97 -4.16 -3.17
C VAL A 226 4.29 -2.71 -3.49
N PHE A 227 5.37 -2.17 -2.92
CA PHE A 227 5.68 -0.75 -3.01
C PHE A 227 6.74 -0.41 -4.06
N TYR A 228 7.61 -1.35 -4.40
CA TYR A 228 8.80 -1.10 -5.22
C TYR A 228 9.09 -2.16 -6.30
N GLY A 229 8.23 -3.19 -6.40
CA GLY A 229 8.39 -4.31 -7.34
C GLY A 229 7.48 -4.24 -8.56
#